data_AF-A0A350LNG7-F1
#
_entry.id   AF-A0A350LNG7-F1
#
_cell.length_a   1.000
_cell.length_b   1.000
_cell.length_c   1.000
_cell.angle_alpha   90.00
_cell.angle_beta   90.00
_cell.angle_gamma   90.00
#
_symmetry.space_group_name_H-M   'P 1'
#
loop_
_entity.id
_entity.type
_entity.pdbx_description
1 polymer ?
#
loop_
_entity_poly.entity_id
_entity_poly.type
_entity_poly.pdbx_seq_one_letter_code
_entity_poly.pdbx_strand_id
1 'polypeptide(L)'
;MPALKPTEFTARVVWLGRVTDREARLEAEPLEAADLTFAGIAGEAHGGRTRPSCSRVVAQHPRDTEIANVRQLSVLSAEEMAAIAAEMGVEALAPAWLGASLVIEGIPDFT
;
A
#
# COMPACT_ATOMS: atom_id res chain seq x y z
N MET A 1 22.44 -5.34 12.57
CA MET A 1 21.32 -5.56 11.65
C MET A 1 21.83 -5.53 10.22
N PRO A 2 22.09 -6.68 9.58
CA PRO A 2 22.44 -6.73 8.16
C PRO A 2 21.14 -6.69 7.33
N ALA A 3 20.30 -5.66 7.53
CA ALA A 3 18.93 -5.67 7.01
C ALA A 3 18.82 -5.15 5.57
N LEU A 4 19.86 -4.50 5.04
CA LEU A 4 19.86 -3.94 3.69
C LEU A 4 21.04 -4.51 2.92
N LYS A 5 20.78 -5.57 2.14
CA LYS A 5 21.71 -6.07 1.13
C LYS A 5 21.36 -5.39 -0.18
N PRO A 6 22.30 -4.68 -0.83
CA PRO A 6 22.06 -4.15 -2.17
C PRO A 6 21.64 -5.26 -3.13
N THR A 7 20.68 -4.95 -4.00
CA THR A 7 20.18 -5.85 -5.04
C THR A 7 20.28 -5.17 -6.39
N GLU A 8 20.38 -5.95 -7.46
CA GLU A 8 20.31 -5.47 -8.84
C GLU A 8 18.85 -5.34 -9.35
N PHE A 9 17.85 -5.62 -8.51
CA PHE A 9 16.45 -5.45 -8.87
C PHE A 9 16.13 -3.98 -9.12
N THR A 10 15.44 -3.74 -10.22
CA THR A 10 14.89 -2.43 -10.58
C THR A 10 13.43 -2.61 -10.89
N ALA A 11 12.62 -1.59 -10.60
CA ALA A 11 11.19 -1.62 -10.83
C ALA A 11 10.74 -0.30 -11.44
N ARG A 12 9.62 -0.37 -12.17
CA ARG A 12 8.93 0.81 -12.68
C ARG A 12 7.65 1.02 -11.88
N VAL A 13 7.42 2.25 -11.42
CA VAL A 13 6.11 2.64 -10.90
C VAL A 13 5.16 2.78 -12.09
N VAL A 14 4.10 1.99 -12.10
CA VAL A 14 3.11 1.98 -13.19
C VAL A 14 1.81 2.68 -12.80
N TRP A 15 1.60 2.91 -11.50
CA TRP A 15 0.43 3.61 -10.98
C TRP A 15 0.70 4.19 -9.59
N LEU A 16 0.06 5.33 -9.30
CA LEU A 16 0.07 6.01 -8.00
C LEU A 16 -1.36 6.32 -7.58
N GLY A 17 -1.62 6.25 -6.28
CA GLY A 17 -2.89 6.68 -5.72
C GLY A 17 -2.84 7.00 -4.25
N ARG A 18 -3.98 7.49 -3.74
CA ARG A 18 -4.21 7.68 -2.31
C ARG A 18 -5.67 7.43 -1.96
N VAL A 19 -5.93 6.97 -0.75
CA VAL A 19 -7.27 6.94 -0.17
C VAL A 19 -7.47 8.24 0.59
N THR A 20 -8.46 9.05 0.21
CA THR A 20 -8.71 10.35 0.85
C THR A 20 -9.59 10.24 2.09
N ASP A 21 -10.52 9.29 2.11
CA ASP A 21 -11.39 9.01 3.25
C ASP A 21 -11.74 7.52 3.34
N ARG A 22 -11.01 6.80 4.20
CA ARG A 22 -11.18 5.37 4.41
C ARG A 22 -12.49 4.98 5.11
N GLU A 23 -13.16 5.91 5.78
CA GLU A 23 -14.45 5.63 6.42
C GLU A 23 -15.58 5.68 5.39
N ALA A 24 -15.45 6.54 4.38
CA ALA A 24 -16.37 6.61 3.26
C ALA A 24 -16.14 5.47 2.26
N ARG A 25 -14.92 5.32 1.72
CA ARG A 25 -14.54 4.30 0.72
C ARG A 25 -13.05 3.97 0.79
N LEU A 26 -12.71 2.70 0.58
CA LEU A 26 -11.31 2.27 0.47
C LEU A 26 -10.72 2.49 -0.92
N GLU A 27 -11.52 2.94 -1.89
CA GLU A 27 -11.06 3.16 -3.25
C GLU A 27 -10.06 4.31 -3.30
N ALA A 28 -8.87 4.05 -3.83
CA ALA A 28 -7.85 5.07 -3.99
C ALA A 28 -8.09 5.89 -5.26
N GLU A 29 -7.96 7.21 -5.15
CA GLU A 29 -7.95 8.10 -6.31
C GLU A 29 -6.58 8.06 -7.00
N PRO A 30 -6.53 8.06 -8.34
CA PRO A 30 -5.26 8.08 -9.07
C PRO A 30 -4.56 9.42 -8.92
N LEU A 31 -3.22 9.38 -8.87
CA LEU A 31 -2.37 10.56 -8.78
C LEU A 31 -1.37 10.61 -9.94
N GLU A 32 -1.07 11.81 -10.43
CA GLU A 32 0.05 12.02 -11.37
C GLU A 32 1.40 12.11 -10.64
N ALA A 33 1.39 12.58 -9.40
CA ALA A 33 2.56 12.69 -8.54
C ALA A 33 2.15 12.55 -7.06
N ALA A 34 3.08 12.09 -6.22
CA ALA A 34 2.86 11.93 -4.79
C ALA A 34 4.03 12.47 -3.98
N ASP A 35 3.76 13.41 -3.07
CA ASP A 35 4.74 13.91 -2.11
C ASP A 35 4.82 12.97 -0.91
N LEU A 36 5.94 12.26 -0.80
CA LEU A 36 6.16 11.29 0.27
C LEU A 36 6.88 11.94 1.46
N THR A 37 6.29 11.80 2.64
CA THR A 37 6.84 12.29 3.92
C THR A 37 7.03 11.13 4.90
N PHE A 38 7.62 11.39 6.07
CA PHE A 38 7.66 10.41 7.18
C PHE A 38 6.27 10.01 7.71
N ALA A 39 5.21 10.72 7.31
CA ALA A 39 3.83 10.39 7.61
C ALA A 39 3.13 9.67 6.44
N GLY A 40 3.80 9.36 5.33
CA GLY A 40 3.19 8.83 4.12
C GLY A 40 2.89 9.91 3.08
N ILE A 41 2.01 9.60 2.13
CA ILE A 41 1.56 10.52 1.07
C ILE A 41 0.66 11.60 1.68
N ALA A 42 0.87 12.86 1.28
CA ALA A 42 0.02 13.96 1.74
C ALA A 42 -1.46 13.75 1.35
N GLY A 43 -2.36 13.83 2.33
CA GLY A 43 -3.80 13.61 2.14
C GLY A 43 -4.23 12.13 2.13
N GLU A 44 -3.32 11.20 2.39
CA GLU A 44 -3.64 9.78 2.57
C GLU A 44 -4.30 9.53 3.93
N ALA A 45 -5.46 8.88 3.93
CA ALA A 45 -6.26 8.54 5.11
C ALA A 45 -5.53 7.54 6.03
N HIS A 46 -4.59 6.76 5.50
CA HIS A 46 -3.71 5.87 6.28
C HIS A 46 -2.40 6.54 6.69
N GLY A 47 -2.21 7.82 6.36
CA GLY A 47 -1.05 8.61 6.73
C GLY A 47 -0.98 8.92 8.23
N GLY A 48 0.14 9.52 8.65
CA GLY A 48 0.45 9.85 10.03
C GLY A 48 1.62 9.03 10.58
N ARG A 49 2.35 9.62 11.53
CA ARG A 49 3.45 8.92 12.24
C ARG A 49 2.94 7.90 13.25
N THR A 50 1.73 8.08 13.75
CA THR A 50 1.02 7.18 14.66
C THR A 50 -0.35 6.82 14.09
N ARG A 51 -0.93 5.74 14.59
CA ARG A 51 -2.31 5.33 14.30
C ARG A 51 -2.89 4.54 15.47
N PRO A 52 -4.23 4.44 15.61
CA PRO A 52 -4.82 3.46 16.51
C PRO A 52 -4.50 2.03 16.04
N SER A 53 -4.28 1.14 17.00
CA SER A 53 -4.18 -0.31 16.77
C SER A 53 -5.50 -0.83 16.16
N CYS A 54 -5.42 -1.88 15.35
CA CYS A 54 -6.58 -2.46 14.67
C CYS A 54 -6.49 -3.98 14.67
N SER A 55 -7.46 -4.66 14.05
CA SER A 55 -7.54 -6.13 13.98
C SER A 55 -6.23 -6.81 13.57
N ARG A 56 -5.37 -6.15 12.78
CA ARG A 56 -4.08 -6.67 12.31
C ARG A 56 -3.02 -6.82 13.40
N VAL A 57 -3.17 -6.15 14.55
CA VAL A 57 -2.13 -6.06 15.60
C VAL A 57 -2.69 -6.27 17.02
N VAL A 58 -3.91 -6.79 17.15
CA VAL A 58 -4.56 -6.99 18.46
C VAL A 58 -3.84 -7.99 19.36
N ALA A 59 -3.01 -8.87 18.78
CA ALA A 59 -2.16 -9.78 19.55
C ALA A 59 -1.00 -9.06 20.27
N GLN A 60 -0.62 -7.86 19.83
CA GLN A 60 0.44 -7.05 20.46
C GLN A 60 -0.11 -5.89 21.31
N HIS A 61 -1.26 -5.32 20.93
CA HIS A 61 -1.82 -4.13 21.56
C HIS A 61 -3.34 -4.24 21.72
N PRO A 62 -3.93 -3.79 22.85
CA PRO A 62 -5.37 -3.60 22.94
C PRO A 62 -5.88 -2.72 21.79
N ARG A 63 -7.12 -2.94 21.33
CA ARG A 63 -7.75 -2.15 20.26
C ARG A 63 -7.72 -0.65 20.58
N ASP A 64 -7.52 0.18 19.57
CA ASP A 64 -7.47 1.65 19.65
C ASP A 64 -6.29 2.23 20.45
N THR A 65 -5.34 1.39 20.89
CA THR A 65 -4.08 1.86 21.47
C THR A 65 -3.28 2.63 20.41
N GLU A 66 -2.83 3.84 20.72
CA GLU A 66 -1.95 4.59 19.81
C GLU A 66 -0.61 3.86 19.67
N ILE A 67 -0.20 3.61 18.44
CA ILE A 67 1.06 2.94 18.09
C ILE A 67 1.76 3.65 16.93
N ALA A 68 3.06 3.39 16.76
CA ALA A 68 3.78 3.84 15.59
C ALA A 68 3.14 3.29 14.31
N ASN A 69 2.96 4.15 13.31
CA ASN A 69 2.44 3.73 12.03
C ASN A 69 3.58 3.12 11.20
N VAL A 70 3.39 1.86 10.81
CA VAL A 70 4.30 1.10 9.93
C VAL A 70 3.58 0.67 8.64
N ARG A 71 2.46 1.34 8.33
CA ARG A 71 1.53 0.99 7.26
C ARG A 71 1.05 2.23 6.50
N GLN A 72 1.92 3.23 6.37
CA GLN A 72 1.62 4.48 5.66
C GLN A 72 1.40 4.28 4.16
N LEU A 73 1.98 3.23 3.58
CA LEU A 73 1.89 2.91 2.16
C LEU A 73 1.41 1.49 1.95
N SER A 74 0.65 1.29 0.88
CA SER A 74 0.40 -0.03 0.29
C SER A 74 1.02 -0.08 -1.10
N VAL A 75 1.94 -1.02 -1.33
CA VAL A 75 2.60 -1.22 -2.62
C VAL A 75 2.22 -2.59 -3.14
N LEU A 76 1.82 -2.67 -4.42
CA LEU A 76 1.45 -3.91 -5.09
C LEU A 76 2.31 -4.14 -6.34
N SER A 77 2.43 -5.39 -6.77
CA SER A 77 3.02 -5.76 -8.05
C SER A 77 1.94 -5.86 -9.14
N ALA A 78 2.23 -5.35 -10.34
CA ALA A 78 1.38 -5.49 -11.50
C ALA A 78 1.24 -6.98 -11.91
N GLU A 79 2.33 -7.74 -11.79
CA GLU A 79 2.40 -9.17 -12.09
C GLU A 79 1.52 -9.98 -11.13
N GLU A 80 1.60 -9.72 -9.83
CA GLU A 80 0.78 -10.39 -8.82
C GLU A 80 -0.70 -10.01 -8.96
N MET A 81 -1.01 -8.75 -9.25
CA MET A 81 -2.38 -8.32 -9.53
C MET A 81 -2.97 -9.04 -10.76
N ALA A 82 -2.18 -9.23 -11.81
CA ALA A 82 -2.61 -9.98 -12.99
C ALA A 82 -2.84 -11.47 -12.68
N ALA A 83 -1.96 -12.08 -11.86
CA ALA A 83 -2.14 -13.45 -11.42
C ALA A 83 -3.42 -13.64 -10.59
N ILE A 84 -3.70 -12.73 -9.64
CA ILE A 84 -4.92 -12.75 -8.84
C ILE A 84 -6.15 -12.56 -9.73
N ALA A 85 -6.12 -11.62 -10.69
CA ALA A 85 -7.23 -11.40 -11.62
C ALA A 85 -7.55 -12.68 -12.42
N ALA A 86 -6.52 -13.36 -12.92
CA ALA A 86 -6.66 -14.63 -13.64
C ALA A 86 -7.25 -15.73 -12.75
N GLU A 87 -6.79 -15.86 -11.50
CA GLU A 87 -7.34 -16.84 -10.53
C GLU A 87 -8.80 -16.55 -10.18
N MET A 88 -9.16 -15.27 -10.05
CA MET A 88 -10.53 -14.84 -9.81
C MET A 88 -11.44 -14.98 -11.05
N GLY A 89 -10.87 -15.18 -12.25
CA GLY A 89 -11.62 -15.24 -13.50
C GLY A 89 -12.17 -13.88 -13.96
N VAL A 90 -11.52 -12.78 -13.59
CA VAL A 90 -11.87 -11.41 -14.03
C VAL A 90 -10.83 -10.88 -15.02
N GLU A 91 -11.23 -9.92 -15.86
CA GLU A 91 -10.33 -9.36 -16.88
C GLU A 91 -9.14 -8.63 -16.27
N ALA A 92 -9.38 -7.80 -15.25
CA ALA A 92 -8.35 -7.07 -14.53
C ALA A 92 -8.85 -6.63 -13.15
N LEU A 93 -7.91 -6.38 -12.24
CA LEU A 93 -8.15 -5.69 -10.98
C LEU A 93 -7.67 -4.24 -11.09
N ALA A 94 -8.55 -3.28 -10.83
CA ALA A 94 -8.13 -1.88 -10.78
C ALA A 94 -7.36 -1.63 -9.47
N PRO A 95 -6.16 -1.00 -9.51
CA PRO A 95 -5.40 -0.67 -8.29
C PRO A 95 -6.20 0.15 -7.28
N ALA A 96 -7.06 1.03 -7.79
CA ALA A 96 -7.97 1.85 -7.01
C ALA A 96 -8.81 1.02 -6.03
N TRP A 97 -9.36 -0.12 -6.48
CA TRP A 97 -10.24 -0.97 -5.66
C TRP A 97 -9.53 -1.60 -4.46
N LEU A 98 -8.20 -1.70 -4.53
CA LEU A 98 -7.37 -2.33 -3.51
C LEU A 98 -6.84 -1.31 -2.47
N GLY A 99 -7.14 -0.02 -2.65
CA GLY A 99 -6.62 1.05 -1.78
C GLY A 99 -5.09 1.18 -1.88
N ALA A 100 -4.52 0.87 -3.06
CA ALA A 100 -3.09 0.93 -3.27
C ALA A 100 -2.56 2.38 -3.22
N SER A 101 -1.34 2.54 -2.73
CA SER A 101 -0.59 3.79 -2.83
C SER A 101 0.29 3.81 -4.09
N LEU A 102 0.90 2.66 -4.42
CA LEU A 102 1.73 2.48 -5.59
C LEU A 102 1.52 1.07 -6.19
N VAL A 103 1.61 0.98 -7.52
CA VAL A 103 1.81 -0.31 -8.21
C VAL A 103 3.15 -0.26 -8.94
N ILE A 104 3.94 -1.32 -8.78
CA ILE A 104 5.24 -1.48 -9.43
C ILE A 104 5.25 -2.68 -10.36
N GLU A 105 6.20 -2.69 -11.30
CA GLU A 105 6.47 -3.79 -12.22
C GLU A 105 7.98 -4.03 -12.30
N GLY A 106 8.40 -5.30 -12.33
CA GLY A 106 9.78 -5.72 -12.54
C GLY A 106 10.44 -6.44 -11.36
N ILE A 107 9.75 -6.57 -10.22
CA ILE A 107 10.25 -7.35 -9.07
C ILE A 107 9.46 -8.65 -8.97
N PRO A 108 10.10 -9.82 -9.21
CA PRO A 108 9.45 -11.11 -8.99
C PRO A 108 9.28 -11.39 -7.50
N ASP A 109 8.24 -12.16 -7.13
CA ASP A 109 7.97 -12.61 -5.75
C ASP A 109 7.95 -11.42 -4.77
N PHE A 110 7.06 -10.45 -5.04
CA PHE A 110 7.08 -9.16 -4.39
C PHE A 110 6.32 -9.15 -3.06
N THR A 111 5.18 -9.82 -2.94
CA THR A 111 4.35 -9.84 -1.71
C THR A 111 3.96 -11.22 -1.19
#